data_AF-A0AAJ0DL52-F1
#
_entry.id   AF-A0AAJ0DL52-F1
#
_cell.length_a   1.000
_cell.length_b   1.000
_cell.length_c   1.000
_cell.angle_alpha   90.00
_cell.angle_beta   90.00
_cell.angle_gamma   90.00
#
_symmetry.space_group_name_H-M   'P 1'
#
loop_
_entity.id
_entity.type
_entity.pdbx_description
1 polymer ?
#
loop_
_entity_poly.entity_id
_entity_poly.type
_entity_poly.pdbx_seq_one_letter_code
_entity_poly.pdbx_strand_id
1 'polypeptide(L)'
;MPRSNWTSNPTKNFYANDYGKVVRSCGNCSGNGGARNIVMNNVIAKDGGVLCGINTNYGDTCMVTSCCQDDNKICDRYTGNNSGAEPTKIGSGPDGTYCVATSFTTAC
;
A
#
# COMPACT_ATOMS: atom_id res chain seq x y z
N MET A 1 -18.58 6.91 11.29
CA MET A 1 -19.44 5.74 11.64
C MET A 1 -18.79 4.48 11.09
N PRO A 2 -18.81 3.36 11.83
CA PRO A 2 -17.72 2.38 11.86
C PRO A 2 -17.81 1.36 10.72
N ARG A 3 -16.74 1.20 9.94
CA ARG A 3 -16.53 0.02 9.09
C ARG A 3 -15.45 -0.85 9.70
N SER A 4 -15.82 -1.57 10.76
CA SER A 4 -15.09 -2.71 11.29
C SER A 4 -15.42 -3.93 10.44
N ASN A 5 -14.48 -4.34 9.57
CA ASN A 5 -14.22 -5.72 9.13
C ASN A 5 -13.13 -5.70 8.04
N TRP A 6 -11.87 -5.56 8.45
CA TRP A 6 -10.72 -5.75 7.55
C TRP A 6 -10.04 -7.06 7.95
N THR A 7 -10.37 -8.14 7.26
CA THR A 7 -9.89 -9.52 7.50
C THR A 7 -8.52 -9.80 6.88
N SER A 8 -7.73 -8.77 6.58
CA SER A 8 -6.30 -8.91 6.27
C SER A 8 -5.50 -8.62 7.54
N ASN A 9 -4.59 -9.53 7.90
CA ASN A 9 -3.75 -9.35 9.09
C ASN A 9 -2.92 -8.07 8.89
N PRO A 10 -3.13 -7.01 9.69
CA PRO A 10 -2.52 -5.70 9.44
C PRO A 10 -1.01 -5.76 9.67
N THR A 11 -0.23 -5.05 8.85
CA THR A 11 1.21 -4.89 9.07
C THR A 11 1.40 -3.87 10.19
N LYS A 12 1.72 -4.37 11.39
CA LYS A 12 1.80 -3.55 12.61
C LYS A 12 3.18 -3.65 13.24
N ASN A 13 3.66 -2.54 13.82
CA ASN A 13 4.91 -2.48 14.60
C ASN A 13 6.09 -3.11 13.85
N PHE A 14 6.23 -2.75 12.58
CA PHE A 14 7.18 -3.36 11.66
C PHE A 14 8.28 -2.36 11.31
N TYR A 15 9.51 -2.83 11.19
CA TYR A 15 10.65 -2.04 10.73
C TYR A 15 11.19 -2.60 9.43
N ALA A 16 11.39 -1.74 8.44
CA ALA A 16 12.03 -2.08 7.17
C ALA A 16 13.19 -1.12 6.90
N ASN A 17 14.29 -1.65 6.37
CA ASN A 17 15.41 -0.89 5.84
C ASN A 17 15.86 -1.54 4.52
N ASP A 18 16.32 -0.74 3.55
CA ASP A 18 16.78 -1.21 2.23
C ASP A 18 15.76 -2.16 1.55
N TYR A 19 14.60 -1.61 1.19
CA TYR A 19 13.47 -2.40 0.70
C TYR A 19 12.88 -1.85 -0.59
N GLY A 20 12.30 -2.74 -1.42
CA GLY A 20 11.60 -2.35 -2.64
C GLY A 20 10.19 -1.84 -2.40
N LYS A 21 9.34 -2.66 -1.76
CA LYS A 21 7.98 -2.30 -1.29
C LYS A 21 7.65 -3.13 -0.06
N VAL A 22 7.03 -2.55 0.97
CA VAL A 22 6.67 -3.33 2.18
C VAL A 22 5.52 -4.30 1.89
N VAL A 23 4.46 -3.82 1.21
CA VAL A 23 3.34 -4.66 0.77
C VAL A 23 2.97 -4.33 -0.67
N ARG A 24 2.82 -5.36 -1.52
CA ARG A 24 2.33 -5.20 -2.89
C ARG A 24 1.18 -6.17 -3.15
N SER A 25 0.01 -5.63 -3.51
CA SER A 25 -1.06 -6.43 -4.12
C SER A 25 -0.56 -7.01 -5.43
N CYS A 26 -0.69 -8.32 -5.66
CA CYS A 26 -0.27 -8.90 -6.94
C CYS A 26 -0.96 -8.18 -8.10
N GLY A 27 -0.18 -7.67 -9.04
CA GLY A 27 -0.70 -6.84 -10.12
C GLY A 27 -1.01 -7.61 -11.40
N ASN A 28 -0.45 -8.81 -11.58
CA ASN A 28 -0.51 -9.57 -12.83
C ASN A 28 -0.73 -11.08 -12.62
N CYS A 29 -1.17 -11.50 -11.43
CA CYS A 29 -1.39 -12.91 -11.13
C CYS A 29 -2.46 -13.53 -12.03
N SER A 30 -2.34 -14.82 -12.32
CA SER A 30 -3.46 -15.55 -12.94
C SER A 30 -4.68 -15.53 -12.01
N GLY A 31 -5.87 -15.33 -12.58
CA GLY A 31 -7.10 -15.16 -11.80
C GLY A 31 -7.14 -13.89 -10.94
N ASN A 32 -6.35 -12.85 -11.28
CA ASN A 32 -6.34 -11.61 -10.52
C ASN A 32 -7.72 -10.94 -10.48
N GLY A 33 -8.01 -10.33 -9.34
CA GLY A 33 -9.26 -9.65 -9.07
C GLY A 33 -9.56 -9.66 -7.58
N GLY A 34 -10.66 -8.99 -7.23
CA GLY A 34 -11.11 -8.82 -5.84
C GLY A 34 -10.30 -7.75 -5.09
N ALA A 35 -11.01 -6.97 -4.27
CA ALA A 35 -10.41 -5.91 -3.49
C ALA A 35 -9.51 -6.48 -2.39
N ARG A 36 -8.24 -6.07 -2.37
CA ARG A 36 -7.29 -6.32 -1.30
C ARG A 36 -7.09 -5.06 -0.49
N ASN A 37 -7.31 -5.16 0.81
CA ASN A 37 -7.24 -4.03 1.72
C ASN A 37 -5.98 -4.16 2.57
N ILE A 38 -5.02 -3.26 2.35
CA ILE A 38 -3.77 -3.19 3.09
C ILE A 38 -3.97 -2.21 4.25
N VAL A 39 -3.65 -2.65 5.46
CA VAL A 39 -3.68 -1.81 6.65
C VAL A 39 -2.30 -1.84 7.30
N MET A 40 -1.65 -0.68 7.38
CA MET A 40 -0.35 -0.47 7.98
C MET A 40 -0.50 0.44 9.20
N ASN A 41 0.05 0.01 10.33
CA ASN A 41 0.03 0.80 11.55
C ASN A 41 1.38 0.75 12.26
N ASN A 42 1.94 1.91 12.62
CA ASN A 42 3.23 1.99 13.30
C ASN A 42 4.34 1.22 12.58
N VAL A 43 4.43 1.42 11.26
CA VAL A 43 5.52 0.90 10.43
C VAL A 43 6.58 1.98 10.29
N ILE A 44 7.84 1.63 10.51
CA ILE A 44 8.99 2.50 10.25
C ILE A 44 9.74 1.91 9.07
N ALA A 45 9.87 2.66 7.99
CA ALA A 45 10.52 2.18 6.78
C ALA A 45 11.56 3.20 6.31
N LYS A 46 12.81 2.75 6.20
CA LYS A 46 13.96 3.59 5.85
C LYS A 46 14.66 3.13 4.58
N ASP A 47 15.31 4.05 3.89
CA ASP A 47 16.21 3.78 2.75
C ASP A 47 15.58 2.86 1.69
N GLY A 48 14.34 3.12 1.29
CA GLY A 48 13.62 2.18 0.41
C GLY A 48 12.60 2.79 -0.52
N GLY A 49 11.74 1.92 -1.04
CA GLY A 49 10.66 2.27 -1.95
C GLY A 49 9.38 2.68 -1.22
N VAL A 50 8.23 2.31 -1.79
CA VAL A 50 6.92 2.69 -1.23
C VAL A 50 6.46 1.71 -0.15
N LEU A 51 5.70 2.18 0.84
CA LEU A 51 5.09 1.29 1.83
C LEU A 51 4.15 0.28 1.13
N CYS A 52 3.19 0.76 0.34
CA CYS A 52 2.19 -0.11 -0.30
C CYS A 52 2.00 0.12 -1.81
N GLY A 53 1.70 -0.95 -2.54
CA GLY A 53 1.29 -0.89 -3.95
C GLY A 53 -0.08 -1.56 -4.18
N ILE A 54 -1.06 -0.80 -4.69
CA ILE A 54 -2.47 -1.22 -4.83
C ILE A 54 -2.98 -1.14 -6.27
N ASN A 55 -3.92 -2.02 -6.63
CA ASN A 55 -4.60 -2.00 -7.93
C ASN A 55 -5.99 -1.37 -7.80
N THR A 56 -6.15 -0.11 -8.21
CA THR A 56 -7.40 0.64 -7.95
C THR A 56 -8.58 0.10 -8.76
N ASN A 57 -8.33 -0.46 -9.94
CA ASN A 57 -9.36 -1.08 -10.79
C ASN A 57 -10.00 -2.34 -10.16
N TYR A 58 -9.33 -2.97 -9.21
CA TYR A 58 -9.88 -4.09 -8.43
C TYR A 58 -10.47 -3.66 -7.08
N GLY A 59 -10.43 -2.36 -6.77
CA GLY A 59 -10.92 -1.81 -5.51
C GLY A 59 -9.95 -1.96 -4.34
N ASP A 60 -8.66 -2.22 -4.62
CA ASP A 60 -7.64 -2.31 -3.57
C ASP A 60 -7.52 -1.00 -2.80
N THR A 61 -7.32 -1.10 -1.49
CA THR A 61 -7.07 0.06 -0.62
C THR A 61 -5.80 -0.12 0.19
N CYS A 62 -5.18 1.01 0.55
CA CYS A 62 -4.07 1.08 1.48
C CYS A 62 -4.32 2.16 2.51
N MET A 63 -4.43 1.75 3.78
CA MET A 63 -4.57 2.63 4.92
C MET A 63 -3.27 2.62 5.72
N VAL A 64 -2.62 3.77 5.77
CA VAL A 64 -1.36 4.00 6.50
C VAL A 64 -1.66 4.89 7.70
N THR A 65 -1.43 4.37 8.90
CA THR A 65 -1.68 5.09 10.15
C THR A 65 -0.43 5.12 11.01
N SER A 66 -0.04 6.28 11.52
CA SER A 66 1.10 6.41 12.44
C SER A 66 2.40 5.77 11.91
N CYS A 67 2.58 5.74 10.59
CA CYS A 67 3.77 5.16 9.97
C CYS A 67 4.78 6.25 9.62
N CYS A 68 6.01 5.81 9.42
CA CYS A 68 7.13 6.65 9.06
C CYS A 68 7.80 6.12 7.80
N GLN A 69 8.01 6.99 6.81
CA GLN A 69 8.88 6.70 5.67
C GLN A 69 9.71 7.92 5.30
N ASP A 70 11.03 7.77 5.35
CA ASP A 70 12.04 8.84 5.29
C ASP A 70 12.08 9.63 3.96
N ASP A 71 11.67 9.02 2.85
CA ASP A 71 11.62 9.66 1.52
C ASP A 71 10.21 10.11 1.08
N ASN A 72 9.23 10.13 1.99
CA ASN A 72 7.82 10.44 1.69
C ASN A 72 7.15 9.53 0.62
N LYS A 73 7.65 8.30 0.45
CA LYS A 73 7.17 7.26 -0.45
C LYS A 73 6.10 6.40 0.25
N ILE A 74 4.87 6.90 0.26
CA ILE A 74 3.77 6.22 0.97
C ILE A 74 3.22 5.07 0.14
N CYS A 75 2.72 5.34 -1.06
CA CYS A 75 1.99 4.35 -1.82
C CYS A 75 2.06 4.59 -3.33
N ASP A 76 1.95 3.51 -4.09
CA ASP A 76 1.80 3.54 -5.54
C ASP A 76 0.48 2.90 -5.97
N ARG A 77 -0.16 3.51 -6.96
CA ARG A 77 -1.42 3.03 -7.56
C ARG A 77 -1.17 2.48 -8.94
N TYR A 78 -1.81 1.37 -9.25
CA TYR A 78 -1.67 0.66 -10.51
C TYR A 78 -3.04 0.27 -11.09
N THR A 79 -3.04 -0.03 -12.39
CA THR A 79 -4.08 -0.83 -13.04
C THR A 79 -3.59 -2.27 -13.12
N GLY A 80 -4.15 -3.14 -12.26
CA GLY A 80 -3.87 -4.57 -12.26
C GLY A 80 -4.49 -5.26 -13.48
N ASN A 81 -3.89 -6.37 -13.87
CA ASN A 81 -4.37 -7.26 -14.91
C ASN A 81 -4.27 -8.73 -14.45
N ASN A 82 -4.75 -9.63 -15.30
CA ASN A 82 -4.70 -11.08 -15.11
C ASN A 82 -3.98 -11.80 -16.28
N SER A 83 -3.29 -11.05 -17.14
CA SER A 83 -2.64 -11.56 -18.36
C SER A 83 -1.15 -11.88 -18.16
N GLY A 84 -0.60 -11.59 -16.98
CA GLY A 84 0.85 -11.68 -16.71
C GLY A 84 1.63 -10.45 -17.15
N ALA A 85 1.01 -9.50 -17.86
CA ALA A 85 1.66 -8.25 -18.26
C ALA A 85 2.00 -7.38 -17.04
N GLU A 86 3.04 -6.56 -17.12
CA GLU A 86 3.36 -5.64 -16.03
C GLU A 86 2.22 -4.62 -15.80
N PRO A 87 1.78 -4.40 -14.55
CA PRO A 87 0.71 -3.45 -14.24
C PRO A 87 1.15 -2.01 -14.50
N THR A 88 0.31 -1.24 -15.20
CA THR A 88 0.58 0.18 -15.47
C THR A 88 0.46 0.99 -14.18
N LYS A 89 1.48 1.77 -13.84
CA LYS A 89 1.42 2.73 -12.73
C LYS A 89 0.59 3.94 -13.15
N ILE A 90 -0.40 4.30 -12.33
CA ILE A 90 -1.32 5.41 -12.59
C ILE A 90 -1.13 6.59 -11.64
N GLY A 91 -0.36 6.42 -10.56
CA GLY A 91 -0.01 7.52 -9.66
C GLY A 91 0.75 7.07 -8.42
N SER A 92 1.22 8.06 -7.66
CA SER A 92 1.93 7.88 -6.38
C SER A 92 1.30 8.77 -5.30
N GLY A 93 1.57 8.43 -4.04
CA GLY A 93 1.13 9.17 -2.86
C GLY A 93 -0.35 9.02 -2.52
N PRO A 94 -0.83 9.55 -1.38
CA PRO A 94 -2.22 9.45 -0.97
C PRO A 94 -3.18 10.18 -1.93
N ASP A 95 -4.31 9.55 -2.28
CA ASP A 95 -5.43 10.21 -3.01
C ASP A 95 -6.65 10.45 -2.13
N GLY A 96 -6.62 10.01 -0.87
CA GLY A 96 -7.74 10.13 0.05
C GLY A 96 -8.89 9.13 -0.21
N THR A 97 -8.77 8.27 -1.23
CA THR A 97 -9.79 7.26 -1.56
C THR A 97 -9.24 5.84 -1.49
N TYR A 98 -8.26 5.52 -2.32
CA TYR A 98 -7.64 4.20 -2.38
C TYR A 98 -6.39 4.15 -1.51
N CYS A 99 -5.62 5.22 -1.47
CA CYS A 99 -4.50 5.36 -0.56
C CYS A 99 -4.73 6.52 0.40
N VAL A 100 -4.77 6.20 1.69
CA VAL A 100 -5.03 7.15 2.77
C VAL A 100 -3.89 7.06 3.78
N ALA A 101 -3.28 8.20 4.09
CA ALA A 101 -2.27 8.32 5.12
C ALA A 101 -2.77 9.25 6.23
N THR A 102 -2.68 8.80 7.47
CA THR A 102 -3.02 9.58 8.66
C THR A 102 -1.89 9.50 9.67
N SER A 103 -1.54 10.63 10.28
CA SER A 103 -0.41 10.72 11.22
C SER A 103 0.91 10.17 10.66
N PHE A 104 1.14 10.35 9.36
CA PHE A 104 2.39 9.95 8.69
C PHE A 104 3.47 11.01 8.89
N THR A 105 4.73 10.57 8.99
CA THR A 105 5.89 11.45 9.08
C THR A 105 7.06 10.93 8.25
N THR A 106 7.96 11.83 7.84
CA THR A 106 9.23 11.50 7.20
C THR A 106 10.40 11.55 8.18
N ALA A 107 10.17 12.03 9.41
CA ALA A 107 11.18 12.06 10.46
C ALA A 107 11.24 10.70 11.17
N CYS A 108 11.93 9.77 10.52
CA CYS A 108 12.27 8.45 11.01
C CYS A 108 13.77 8.45 11.38
#